data_AF-A0A2E3KA62-F1
#
_entry.id   AF-A0A2E3KA62-F1
#
_cell.length_a   1.000
_cell.length_b   1.000
_cell.length_c   1.000
_cell.angle_alpha   90.00
_cell.angle_beta   90.00
_cell.angle_gamma   90.00
#
_symmetry.space_group_name_H-M   'P 1'
#
loop_
_entity.id
_entity.type
_entity.pdbx_description
1 polymer ?
#
loop_
_entity_poly.entity_id
_entity_poly.type
_entity_poly.pdbx_seq_one_letter_code
_entity_poly.pdbx_strand_id
1 'polypeptide(L)' 'MSVRTVKWFSAMVILTAMVFHVLGLTPWNSMLQLVGATGWTYVGIKWRERAIVLNFLPQFFIIVPGLIYMLLKS' A
#
# COMPACT_ATOMS: atom_id res chain seq x y z
N MET A 1 17.96 -8.57 0.90
CA MET A 1 17.76 -7.13 0.59
C MET A 1 17.90 -6.31 1.86
N SER A 2 18.57 -5.15 1.78
CA SER A 2 18.64 -4.21 2.92
C SER A 2 17.27 -3.58 3.17
N VAL A 3 16.90 -3.35 4.44
CA VAL A 3 15.65 -2.66 4.80
C VAL A 3 15.57 -1.27 4.16
N ARG A 4 16.72 -0.63 3.88
CA ARG A 4 16.77 0.64 3.15
C ARG A 4 16.28 0.50 1.71
N THR A 5 16.62 -0.58 1.01
CA THR A 5 16.15 -0.79 -0.37
C THR A 5 14.64 -0.99 -0.38
N VAL A 6 14.11 -1.75 0.58
CA VAL A 6 12.67 -2.00 0.70
C VAL A 6 11.91 -0.70 0.97
N LYS A 7 12.38 0.17 1.88
CA LYS A 7 11.67 1.43 2.17
C LYS A 7 11.58 2.34 0.94
N TRP A 8 12.67 2.49 0.19
CA TRP A 8 12.72 3.39 -0.96
C TRP A 8 11.88 2.84 -2.11
N PHE A 9 11.97 1.54 -2.38
CA PHE A 9 11.10 0.90 -3.36
C PHE A 9 9.62 1.03 -2.99
N SER A 10 9.26 0.79 -1.71
CA SER A 10 7.89 0.93 -1.23
C SER A 10 7.38 2.37 -1.34
N ALA A 11 8.22 3.35 -1.05
CA ALA A 11 7.90 4.76 -1.23
C ALA A 11 7.61 5.11 -2.69
N MET A 12 8.45 4.63 -3.62
CA MET A 12 8.22 4.84 -5.06
C MET A 12 6.92 4.20 -5.53
N VAL A 13 6.62 2.98 -5.09
CA VAL A 13 5.36 2.29 -5.43
C VAL A 13 4.14 3.07 -4.93
N ILE A 14 4.16 3.59 -3.69
CA ILE A 14 3.06 4.41 -3.17
C ILE A 14 2.92 5.73 -3.92
N LEU A 15 4.03 6.39 -4.29
CA LEU A 15 3.96 7.61 -5.10
C LEU A 15 3.32 7.35 -6.46
N THR A 16 3.66 6.23 -7.12
CA THR A 16 2.99 5.81 -8.35
C THR A 16 1.51 5.51 -8.12
N ALA A 17 1.15 4.84 -7.02
CA ALA A 17 -0.24 4.59 -6.64
C ALA A 17 -1.04 5.89 -6.48
N MET A 18 -0.42 6.93 -5.90
CA MET A 18 -1.03 8.25 -5.74
C MET A 18 -1.30 8.95 -7.07
N VAL A 19 -0.40 8.81 -8.06
CA VAL A 19 -0.67 9.32 -9.41
C VAL A 19 -1.91 8.65 -10.00
N PHE A 20 -2.01 7.32 -9.88
CA PHE A 20 -3.14 6.56 -10.40
C PHE A 20 -4.44 6.91 -9.66
N HIS A 21 -4.34 7.20 -8.37
CA HIS A 21 -5.47 7.63 -7.53
C HIS A 21 -6.04 8.97 -8.04
N VAL A 22 -5.19 9.96 -8.28
CA VAL A 22 -5.61 11.29 -8.79
C VAL A 22 -6.19 11.19 -10.20
N LEU A 23 -5.69 10.27 -11.02
CA LEU A 23 -6.23 9.99 -12.36
C LEU A 23 -7.53 9.17 -12.35
N GLY A 24 -8.02 8.75 -11.18
CA GLY A 24 -9.24 7.95 -11.07
C GLY A 24 -9.11 6.51 -11.58
N LEU A 25 -7.88 5.99 -11.72
CA LEU A 25 -7.60 4.67 -12.27
C LEU A 25 -7.82 3.56 -11.22
N THR A 26 -9.07 3.22 -10.94
CA THR A 26 -9.46 2.04 -10.15
C THR A 26 -9.59 0.80 -11.04
N PRO A 27 -9.18 -0.41 -10.61
CA PRO A 27 -8.60 -0.79 -9.31
C PRO A 27 -7.07 -0.61 -9.22
N TRP A 28 -6.40 -0.20 -10.29
CA TRP A 28 -4.93 -0.20 -10.37
C TRP A 28 -4.26 0.64 -9.28
N ASN A 29 -4.85 1.78 -8.90
CA ASN A 29 -4.35 2.59 -7.78
C ASN A 29 -4.32 1.78 -6.47
N SER A 30 -5.43 1.12 -6.13
CA SER A 30 -5.59 0.31 -4.93
C SER A 30 -4.64 -0.88 -4.91
N MET A 31 -4.40 -1.52 -6.07
CA MET A 31 -3.44 -2.62 -6.17
C MET A 31 -2.01 -2.15 -5.89
N LEU A 32 -1.58 -1.04 -6.48
CA LEU A 32 -0.26 -0.46 -6.24
C LEU A 32 -0.12 0.03 -4.78
N GLN A 33 -1.18 0.60 -4.22
CA GLN A 33 -1.23 1.03 -2.81
C GLN A 33 -0.99 -0.16 -1.87
N LEU A 34 -1.62 -1.32 -2.13
CA LEU A 34 -1.42 -2.54 -1.35
C LEU A 34 0.02 -3.07 -1.46
N VAL A 35 0.60 -3.09 -2.66
CA VAL A 35 2.00 -3.50 -2.86
C VAL A 35 2.93 -2.59 -2.07
N GLY A 36 2.77 -1.27 -2.16
CA GLY A 36 3.56 -0.31 -1.39
C GLY A 36 3.35 -0.43 0.12
N ALA A 37 2.13 -0.70 0.56
CA ALA A 37 1.80 -0.91 1.97
C ALA A 37 2.45 -2.18 2.54
N THR A 38 2.64 -3.25 1.74
CA THR A 38 3.32 -4.48 2.23
C THR A 38 4.76 -4.17 2.62
N GLY A 39 5.47 -3.42 1.77
CA GLY A 39 6.87 -3.12 1.99
C GLY A 39 7.08 -2.12 3.14
N TRP A 40 6.20 -1.12 3.30
CA TRP A 40 6.24 -0.25 4.46
C TRP A 40 5.85 -0.94 5.77
N THR A 41 4.89 -1.87 5.74
CA THR A 41 4.56 -2.69 6.90
C THR A 41 5.76 -3.53 7.33
N TYR A 42 6.46 -4.16 6.38
CA TYR A 42 7.71 -4.89 6.64
C TYR A 42 8.80 -4.00 7.26
N VAL A 43 9.00 -2.79 6.71
CA VAL A 43 9.96 -1.81 7.25
C VAL A 43 9.59 -1.39 8.67
N GLY A 44 8.30 -1.10 8.92
CA GLY A 44 7.80 -0.72 10.24
C GLY A 44 8.03 -1.81 11.30
N ILE A 45 7.77 -3.08 10.96
CA ILE A 45 8.05 -4.22 11.85
C ILE A 45 9.56 -4.33 12.12
N LYS A 46 10.40 -4.22 11.08
CA LYS A 46 11.86 -4.32 11.22
C LYS A 46 12.48 -3.18 12.02
N TRP A 47 11.92 -1.98 11.93
CA TRP A 47 12.36 -0.82 12.72
C TRP A 47 11.70 -0.75 14.10
N ARG A 48 10.78 -1.68 14.42
CA ARG A 48 9.94 -1.66 15.63
C ARG A 48 9.13 -0.35 15.77
N GLU A 49 8.82 0.27 14.64
CA GLU A 49 8.09 1.53 14.55
C GLU A 49 6.58 1.27 14.40
N ARG A 50 5.88 1.29 15.54
CA ARG A 50 4.44 1.02 15.59
C ARG A 50 3.63 2.03 14.78
N ALA A 51 4.09 3.28 14.67
CA ALA A 51 3.43 4.31 13.88
C ALA A 51 3.41 3.96 12.39
N ILE A 52 4.52 3.43 11.86
CA ILE A 52 4.59 2.98 10.46
C ILE A 52 3.66 1.79 10.23
N VAL A 53 3.69 0.80 11.12
CA VAL A 53 2.82 -0.37 11.01
C VAL A 53 1.34 0.04 11.07
N LEU A 54 0.97 0.93 11.99
CA LEU A 54 -0.39 1.43 12.11
C LEU A 54 -0.83 2.24 10.89
N ASN A 55 0.08 2.89 10.18
CA ASN A 55 -0.26 3.64 8.97
C ASN A 55 -0.55 2.71 7.77
N PHE A 56 0.20 1.61 7.62
CA PHE A 56 0.16 0.79 6.40
C PHE A 56 -0.57 -0.54 6.55
N LEU A 57 -0.57 -1.18 7.73
CA LEU A 57 -1.24 -2.46 7.94
C LEU A 57 -2.78 -2.35 7.86
N PRO A 58 -3.44 -1.32 8.42
CA PRO A 58 -4.88 -1.15 8.28
C PRO A 58 -5.36 -0.95 6.83
N GLN A 59 -4.49 -0.46 5.94
CA GLN A 59 -4.84 -0.22 4.53
C GLN A 59 -5.28 -1.53 3.84
N PHE A 60 -4.74 -2.68 4.23
CA PHE A 60 -5.18 -3.98 3.71
C PHE A 60 -6.64 -4.25 4.02
N PHE A 61 -7.06 -3.97 5.26
CA PHE A 61 -8.43 -4.21 5.73
C PHE A 61 -9.43 -3.19 5.17
N ILE A 62 -8.96 -2.05 4.69
CA ILE A 62 -9.81 -1.03 4.06
C ILE A 62 -9.93 -1.32 2.55
N ILE A 63 -8.80 -1.52 1.88
CA ILE A 63 -8.74 -1.59 0.42
C ILE A 63 -9.23 -2.95 -0.11
N VAL A 64 -8.87 -4.07 0.54
CA VAL A 64 -9.23 -5.41 0.03
C VAL A 64 -10.75 -5.62 0.01
N PRO A 65 -11.51 -5.35 1.10
CA PRO A 65 -12.97 -5.45 1.04
C PRO A 65 -13.59 -4.47 0.03
N GLY A 66 -13.05 -3.25 -0.09
CA GLY A 66 -13.50 -2.27 -1.08
C GLY A 66 -13.33 -2.75 -2.52
N LEU A 67 -12.20 -3.39 -2.83
CA LEU A 67 -11.95 -4.00 -4.13
C LEU A 67 -12.87 -5.19 -4.40
N ILE A 68 -13.10 -6.04 -3.41
CA ILE A 68 -14.03 -7.18 -3.54
C ILE A 68 -15.45 -6.66 -3.82
N TYR A 69 -15.92 -5.66 -3.09
CA TYR A 69 -17.23 -5.04 -3.32
C TYR A 69 -17.35 -4.46 -4.74
N MET A 70 -16.32 -3.77 -5.22
CA MET A 70 -16.29 -3.22 -6.57
C MET A 70 -16.34 -4.31 -7.64
N LEU A 71 -15.61 -5.42 -7.44
CA LEU A 71 -15.61 -6.55 -8.36
C LEU A 71 -16.96 -7.28 -8.40
N LEU A 72 -17.63 -7.42 -7.25
CA LEU A 72 -18.95 -8.07 -7.17
C LEU A 72 -20.09 -7.22 -7.74
N LYS A 73 -19.89 -5.90 -7.84
CA LYS A 73 -20.89 -4.95 -8.35
C LYS A 73 -20.70 -4.61 -9.84
N SER A 74 -19.50 -4.87 -10.37
CA SER A 74 -19.15 -4.68 -11.79
C SER A 74 -19.60 -5.87 -12.65
#